data_AF-A0AAW5P170-F1
#
_entry.id   AF-A0AAW5P170-F1
#
_cell.length_a   1.000
_cell.length_b   1.000
_cell.length_c   1.000
_cell.angle_alpha   90.00
_cell.angle_beta   90.00
_cell.angle_gamma   90.00
#
_symmetry.space_group_name_H-M   'P 1'
#
loop_
_entity.id
_entity.type
_entity.pdbx_description
1 polymer ?
#
loop_
_entity_poly.entity_id
_entity_poly.type
_entity_poly.pdbx_seq_one_letter_code
_entity_poly.pdbx_strand_id
1 'polypeptide(L)'
;MKTKRTRSSFRSMSSKIHTLANEKDVFLLTHTIPHSLRFPHCDAVMHHGGAGTTHSVARTGKPQVIMPLIIDQPYWTYRVQQLKIGPERIKIGKDSDRELKEKIYDLVANPVYKKNAGELGEKIRSEQSTDNFCDFIESIVSENQ
;
A
#
# COMPACT_ATOMS: atom_id res chain seq x y z
N MET A 1 -4.83 -27.48 10.12
CA MET A 1 -5.88 -27.16 11.10
C MET A 1 -6.65 -25.93 10.61
N LYS A 2 -7.78 -26.11 9.91
CA LYS A 2 -8.57 -24.99 9.34
C LYS A 2 -9.48 -24.41 10.42
N THR A 3 -9.17 -23.21 10.92
CA THR A 3 -10.05 -22.47 11.84
C THR A 3 -11.32 -22.05 11.10
N LYS A 4 -12.45 -22.67 11.45
CA LYS A 4 -13.78 -22.26 10.99
C LYS A 4 -14.07 -20.87 11.56
N ARG A 5 -13.99 -19.81 10.74
CA ARG A 5 -14.58 -18.51 11.09
C ARG A 5 -16.10 -18.71 11.24
N THR A 6 -16.61 -18.51 12.45
CA THR A 6 -18.02 -18.71 12.80
C THR A 6 -18.87 -17.56 12.24
N ARG A 7 -20.11 -17.86 11.81
CA ARG A 7 -21.10 -16.87 11.29
C ARG A 7 -21.31 -15.65 12.22
N SER A 8 -21.02 -15.79 13.51
CA SER A 8 -21.07 -14.72 14.52
C SER A 8 -20.08 -13.58 14.23
N SER A 9 -18.83 -13.87 13.84
CA SER A 9 -17.84 -12.80 13.61
C SER A 9 -18.14 -11.96 12.36
N PHE A 10 -18.80 -12.55 11.36
CA PHE A 10 -19.23 -11.86 10.15
C PHE A 10 -20.36 -10.86 10.42
N ARG A 11 -21.31 -11.22 11.29
CA ARG A 11 -22.43 -10.34 11.69
C ARG A 11 -21.94 -9.13 12.49
N SER A 12 -20.95 -9.35 13.36
CA SER A 12 -20.25 -8.30 14.14
C SER A 12 -19.42 -7.35 13.27
N MET A 13 -18.78 -7.87 12.20
CA MET A 13 -18.05 -7.03 11.24
C MET A 13 -19.01 -6.16 10.42
N SER A 14 -20.13 -6.74 9.97
CA SER A 14 -21.15 -6.03 9.19
C SER A 14 -21.77 -4.87 9.98
N SER A 15 -22.08 -5.05 11.26
CA SER A 15 -22.60 -3.96 12.09
C SER A 15 -21.57 -2.84 12.29
N LYS A 16 -20.29 -3.18 12.52
CA LYS A 16 -19.21 -2.19 12.64
C LYS A 16 -18.98 -1.40 11.35
N ILE A 17 -19.06 -2.05 10.20
CA ILE A 17 -18.97 -1.41 8.87
C ILE A 17 -20.12 -0.41 8.69
N HIS A 18 -21.35 -0.77 9.08
CA HIS A 18 -22.49 0.15 9.05
C HIS A 18 -22.31 1.35 9.99
N THR A 19 -21.74 1.15 11.17
CA THR A 19 -21.41 2.27 12.08
C THR A 19 -20.39 3.21 11.45
N LEU A 20 -19.31 2.68 10.89
CA LEU A 20 -18.28 3.49 10.22
C LEU A 20 -18.83 4.26 9.01
N ALA A 21 -19.79 3.69 8.29
CA ALA A 21 -20.43 4.35 7.15
C ALA A 21 -21.24 5.60 7.51
N ASN A 22 -21.58 5.77 8.79
CA ASN A 22 -22.31 6.94 9.28
C ASN A 22 -21.37 8.05 9.80
N GLU A 23 -20.07 7.80 9.86
CA GLU A 23 -19.08 8.81 10.26
C GLU A 23 -18.83 9.78 9.09
N LYS A 24 -18.89 11.09 9.36
CA LYS A 24 -18.85 12.13 8.33
C LYS A 24 -17.57 12.13 7.48
N ASP A 25 -16.46 11.69 8.06
CA ASP A 25 -15.14 11.72 7.45
C ASP A 25 -14.66 10.33 6.98
N VAL A 26 -15.54 9.33 7.01
CA VAL A 26 -15.22 7.95 6.63
C VAL A 26 -16.00 7.56 5.39
N PHE A 27 -15.28 7.42 4.28
CA PHE A 27 -15.86 6.98 3.01
C PHE A 27 -15.56 5.51 2.78
N LEU A 28 -16.60 4.67 2.71
CA LEU A 28 -16.46 3.26 2.39
C LEU A 28 -16.70 3.02 0.90
N LEU A 29 -15.73 2.35 0.27
CA LEU A 29 -15.84 1.90 -1.11
C LEU A 29 -16.41 0.48 -1.12
N THR A 30 -17.62 0.33 -1.66
CA THR A 30 -18.34 -0.96 -1.73
C THR A 30 -18.00 -1.77 -2.98
N HIS A 31 -17.26 -1.17 -3.92
CA HIS A 31 -16.86 -1.79 -5.18
C HIS A 31 -15.34 -1.69 -5.34
N THR A 32 -14.78 -2.60 -6.15
CA THR A 32 -13.36 -2.54 -6.51
C THR A 32 -13.10 -1.32 -7.37
N ILE A 33 -12.17 -0.47 -6.93
CA ILE A 33 -11.73 0.72 -7.68
C ILE A 33 -10.23 0.58 -7.98
N PRO A 34 -9.78 0.85 -9.22
CA PRO A 34 -8.37 0.88 -9.56
C PRO A 34 -7.57 1.81 -8.63
N HIS A 35 -6.39 1.35 -8.21
CA HIS A 35 -5.49 2.10 -7.33
C HIS A 35 -5.04 3.43 -7.95
N SER A 36 -4.82 3.42 -9.26
CA SER A 36 -4.40 4.59 -10.06
C SER A 36 -5.40 5.74 -10.00
N LEU A 37 -6.69 5.47 -9.81
CA LEU A 37 -7.73 6.51 -9.78
C LEU A 37 -7.88 7.19 -8.42
N ARG A 38 -7.39 6.56 -7.33
CA ARG A 38 -7.62 7.07 -5.97
C ARG A 38 -6.36 7.53 -5.25
N PHE A 39 -5.26 6.78 -5.36
CA PHE A 39 -4.04 7.10 -4.62
C PHE A 39 -3.46 8.48 -4.94
N PRO A 40 -3.56 9.04 -6.16
CA PRO A 40 -3.14 10.42 -6.41
C PRO A 40 -3.81 11.47 -5.52
N HIS A 41 -5.03 11.18 -5.04
CA HIS A 41 -5.83 12.07 -4.19
C HIS A 41 -5.63 11.83 -2.68
N CYS A 42 -4.83 10.83 -2.29
CA CYS A 42 -4.51 10.59 -0.88
C CYS A 42 -3.27 11.37 -0.43
N ASP A 43 -3.20 11.71 0.86
CA ASP A 43 -1.97 12.21 1.48
C ASP A 43 -1.02 11.08 1.86
N ALA A 44 -1.55 9.92 2.24
CA ALA A 44 -0.80 8.70 2.52
C ALA A 44 -1.69 7.45 2.39
N VAL A 45 -1.08 6.26 2.34
CA VAL A 45 -1.82 4.98 2.20
C VAL A 45 -1.35 3.95 3.22
N MET A 46 -2.28 3.35 3.95
CA MET A 46 -2.05 2.17 4.79
C MET A 46 -2.55 0.91 4.06
N HIS A 47 -1.74 -0.15 3.98
CA HIS A 47 -2.14 -1.40 3.34
C HIS A 47 -1.36 -2.62 3.89
N HIS A 48 -1.75 -3.83 3.49
CA HIS A 48 -1.16 -5.07 4.00
C HIS A 48 0.23 -5.40 3.41
N GLY A 49 0.68 -4.68 2.37
CA GLY A 49 2.03 -4.83 1.81
C GLY A 49 2.22 -5.75 0.61
N GLY A 50 1.19 -6.15 -0.13
CA GLY A 50 1.39 -6.92 -1.37
C GLY A 50 2.16 -6.12 -2.44
N ALA A 51 3.10 -6.77 -3.13
CA ALA A 51 4.04 -6.13 -4.08
C ALA A 51 3.39 -5.13 -5.04
N GLY A 52 2.31 -5.54 -5.74
CA GLY A 52 1.62 -4.67 -6.68
C GLY A 52 0.96 -3.44 -6.04
N THR A 53 0.46 -3.57 -4.80
CA THR A 53 -0.10 -2.41 -4.07
C THR A 53 1.02 -1.49 -3.61
N THR A 54 2.09 -2.02 -3.01
CA THR A 54 3.28 -1.26 -2.60
C THR A 54 3.82 -0.42 -3.75
N HIS A 55 4.00 -1.06 -4.91
CA HIS A 55 4.47 -0.40 -6.12
C HIS A 55 3.44 0.61 -6.66
N SER A 56 2.13 0.30 -6.64
CA SER A 56 1.10 1.25 -7.07
C SER A 56 1.11 2.54 -6.25
N VAL A 57 1.27 2.44 -4.92
CA VAL A 57 1.36 3.62 -4.06
C VAL A 57 2.66 4.38 -4.33
N ALA A 58 3.80 3.68 -4.41
CA ALA A 58 5.09 4.29 -4.73
C ALA A 58 5.06 5.03 -6.08
N ARG A 59 4.47 4.42 -7.11
CA ARG A 59 4.26 5.02 -8.44
C ARG A 59 3.41 6.28 -8.39
N THR A 60 2.52 6.44 -7.41
CA THR A 60 1.74 7.69 -7.24
C THR A 60 2.47 8.77 -6.43
N GLY A 61 3.66 8.45 -5.92
CA GLY A 61 4.49 9.36 -5.14
C GLY A 61 3.95 9.65 -3.73
N LYS A 62 3.18 8.72 -3.15
CA LYS A 62 2.56 8.91 -1.84
C LYS A 62 3.29 8.14 -0.73
N PRO A 63 3.42 8.73 0.47
CA PRO A 63 3.83 8.00 1.66
C PRO A 63 2.96 6.78 1.91
N GLN A 64 3.56 5.70 2.43
CA GLN A 64 2.83 4.48 2.74
C GLN A 64 3.30 3.79 4.03
N VAL A 65 2.38 3.13 4.73
CA VAL A 65 2.72 2.25 5.86
C VAL A 65 2.15 0.86 5.62
N ILE A 66 2.98 -0.14 5.92
CA ILE A 66 2.64 -1.55 5.69
C ILE A 66 2.26 -2.23 7.00
N MET A 67 1.17 -2.99 6.95
CA MET A 67 0.70 -3.87 8.02
C MET A 67 0.82 -5.33 7.56
N PRO A 68 2.03 -5.92 7.62
CA PRO A 68 2.30 -7.20 6.98
C PRO A 68 1.66 -8.35 7.75
N LEU A 69 1.14 -9.31 7.00
CA LEU A 69 0.52 -10.55 7.44
C LEU A 69 1.36 -11.78 7.10
N ILE A 70 1.83 -11.92 5.86
CA ILE A 70 2.45 -13.15 5.35
C ILE A 70 3.50 -12.92 4.25
N ILE A 71 4.31 -13.96 3.99
CA ILE A 71 5.19 -14.14 2.81
C ILE A 71 6.19 -13.00 2.60
N ASP A 72 5.95 -12.14 1.62
CA ASP A 72 6.86 -11.12 1.07
C ASP A 72 6.60 -9.74 1.67
N GLN A 73 5.51 -9.57 2.41
CA GLN A 73 5.10 -8.29 3.00
C GLN A 73 6.13 -7.71 4.00
N PRO A 74 6.87 -8.52 4.78
CA PRO A 74 8.00 -8.01 5.58
C PRO A 74 9.14 -7.42 4.75
N TYR A 75 9.41 -7.99 3.56
CA TYR A 75 10.40 -7.42 2.64
C TYR A 75 9.96 -6.04 2.15
N TRP A 76 8.69 -5.90 1.75
CA TRP A 76 8.16 -4.61 1.30
C TRP A 76 8.15 -3.57 2.42
N THR A 77 7.84 -3.97 3.65
CA THR A 77 8.01 -3.11 4.84
C THR A 77 9.43 -2.58 4.92
N TYR A 78 10.42 -3.48 4.84
CA TYR A 78 11.82 -3.11 4.91
C TYR A 78 12.20 -2.12 3.80
N ARG A 79 11.75 -2.36 2.56
CA ARG A 79 12.00 -1.44 1.43
C ARG A 79 11.39 -0.05 1.66
N VAL A 80 10.15 0.03 2.13
CA VAL A 80 9.48 1.30 2.46
C VAL A 80 10.28 2.09 3.50
N GLN A 81 10.74 1.42 4.55
CA GLN A 81 11.53 2.05 5.60
C GLN A 81 12.91 2.50 5.10
N GLN A 82 13.62 1.67 4.34
CA GLN A 82 14.95 2.00 3.80
C GLN A 82 14.91 3.18 2.84
N LEU A 83 13.88 3.26 1.99
CA LEU A 83 13.67 4.37 1.08
C LEU A 83 13.14 5.63 1.79
N LYS A 84 12.81 5.52 3.08
CA LYS A 84 12.19 6.57 3.89
C LYS A 84 10.95 7.15 3.19
N ILE A 85 10.07 6.26 2.73
CA ILE A 85 8.76 6.63 2.14
C ILE A 85 7.60 6.28 3.09
N GLY A 86 7.92 6.00 4.36
CA GLY A 86 6.99 5.70 5.44
C GLY A 86 7.69 5.19 6.70
N PRO A 87 6.94 5.04 7.81
CA PRO A 87 7.46 4.59 9.10
C PRO A 87 7.66 3.05 9.15
N GLU A 88 8.11 2.53 10.29
CA GLU A 88 8.15 1.07 10.54
C GLU A 88 6.74 0.45 10.38
N ARG A 89 6.68 -0.85 10.02
CA ARG A 89 5.42 -1.60 9.94
C ARG A 89 4.55 -1.44 11.17
N ILE A 90 3.26 -1.63 10.92
CA ILE A 90 2.27 -1.80 11.95
C ILE A 90 2.20 -3.27 12.36
N LYS A 91 2.38 -3.54 13.65
CA LYS A 91 2.44 -4.89 14.23
C LYS A 91 1.04 -5.26 14.74
N ILE A 92 0.32 -6.07 13.96
CA ILE A 92 -1.06 -6.46 14.27
C ILE A 92 -1.14 -7.12 15.65
N GLY A 93 -2.03 -6.61 16.49
CA GLY A 93 -2.27 -7.11 17.85
C GLY A 93 -1.13 -6.84 18.84
N LYS A 94 -0.10 -6.06 18.45
CA LYS A 94 1.02 -5.69 19.30
C LYS A 94 1.17 -4.18 19.46
N ASP A 95 0.97 -3.42 18.37
CA ASP A 95 0.91 -1.97 18.47
C ASP A 95 -0.36 -1.55 19.22
N SER A 96 -0.20 -0.68 20.21
CA SER A 96 -1.29 -0.01 20.91
C SER A 96 -1.95 1.05 20.04
N ASP A 97 -3.15 1.49 20.42
CA ASP A 97 -3.85 2.59 19.75
C ASP A 97 -3.02 3.88 19.72
N ARG A 98 -2.21 4.12 20.76
CA ARG A 98 -1.31 5.28 20.82
C ARG A 98 -0.21 5.16 19.77
N GLU A 99 0.48 4.02 19.72
CA GLU A 99 1.55 3.78 18.74
C GLU A 99 1.02 3.80 17.29
N LEU A 100 -0.20 3.27 17.07
CA LEU A 100 -0.85 3.35 15.77
C LEU A 100 -1.12 4.79 15.37
N LYS A 101 -1.68 5.62 16.27
CA LYS A 101 -1.91 7.04 16.01
C LYS A 101 -0.61 7.77 15.70
N GLU A 102 0.43 7.57 16.50
CA GLU A 102 1.75 8.18 16.31
C GLU A 102 2.32 7.85 14.92
N LYS A 103 2.26 6.58 14.49
CA LYS A 103 2.70 6.16 13.15
C LYS A 103 1.90 6.80 12.02
N ILE A 104 0.58 6.92 12.17
CA ILE A 104 -0.27 7.53 11.13
C ILE A 104 -0.05 9.05 11.05
N TYR A 105 0.10 9.72 12.20
CA TYR A 105 0.44 11.15 12.22
C TYR A 105 1.81 11.40 11.58
N ASP A 106 2.83 10.64 11.96
CA ASP A 106 4.16 10.76 11.35
C ASP A 106 4.12 10.46 9.84
N LEU A 107 3.41 9.41 9.42
CA LEU A 107 3.24 9.07 8.00
C LEU A 107 2.73 10.24 7.16
N VAL A 108 1.75 11.00 7.67
CA VAL A 108 1.11 12.11 6.95
C VAL A 108 1.91 13.41 7.08
N ALA A 109 2.46 13.69 8.27
CA ALA A 109 3.08 14.98 8.57
C ALA A 109 4.57 15.05 8.20
N ASN A 110 5.26 13.92 8.04
CA ASN A 110 6.71 13.90 7.86
C ASN A 110 7.11 14.35 6.43
N PRO A 111 7.80 15.50 6.29
CA PRO A 111 8.13 16.03 4.97
C PRO A 111 9.16 15.18 4.22
N VAL A 112 9.98 14.39 4.93
CA VAL A 112 10.95 13.48 4.31
C VAL A 112 10.22 12.38 3.54
N TYR A 113 9.16 11.81 4.12
CA TYR A 113 8.37 10.77 3.46
C TYR A 113 7.70 11.30 2.21
N LYS A 114 7.09 12.49 2.30
CA LYS A 114 6.45 13.14 1.15
C LYS A 114 7.43 13.42 0.02
N LYS A 115 8.60 13.99 0.34
CA LYS A 115 9.66 14.28 -0.62
C LYS A 115 10.15 13.00 -1.30
N ASN A 116 10.60 12.01 -0.52
CA ASN A 116 11.20 10.79 -1.05
C ASN A 116 10.19 9.95 -1.83
N ALA A 117 8.94 9.90 -1.38
CA ALA A 117 7.88 9.21 -2.13
C ALA A 117 7.65 9.91 -3.47
N GLY A 118 7.57 11.24 -3.48
CA GLY A 118 7.44 12.03 -4.71
C GLY A 118 8.57 11.74 -5.71
N GLU A 119 9.83 11.82 -5.26
CA GLU A 119 11.00 11.53 -6.09
C GLU A 119 11.01 10.08 -6.63
N LEU A 120 10.67 9.10 -5.79
CA LEU A 120 10.55 7.71 -6.21
C LEU A 120 9.43 7.52 -7.23
N GLY A 121 8.30 8.19 -7.03
CA GLY A 121 7.17 8.14 -7.94
C GLY A 121 7.52 8.69 -9.32
N GLU A 122 8.27 9.79 -9.39
CA GLU A 122 8.78 10.29 -10.68
C GLU A 122 9.68 9.28 -11.37
N LYS A 123 10.65 8.70 -10.63
CA LYS A 123 11.56 7.68 -11.18
C LYS A 123 10.78 6.52 -11.78
N ILE A 124 9.85 5.94 -11.02
CA ILE A 124 9.03 4.81 -11.47
C ILE A 124 8.21 5.18 -12.72
N ARG A 125 7.64 6.39 -12.78
CA ARG A 125 6.85 6.80 -13.96
C ARG A 125 7.72 7.08 -15.18
N SER A 126 8.97 7.49 -14.98
CA SER A 126 9.95 7.71 -16.04
C SER A 126 10.62 6.43 -16.54
N GLU A 127 10.40 5.29 -15.89
CA GLU A 127 10.91 4.01 -16.36
C GLU A 127 10.24 3.62 -17.68
N GLN A 128 11.05 3.37 -18.72
CA GLN A 128 10.59 2.78 -19.99
C GLN A 128 10.54 1.25 -19.92
N SER A 129 10.19 0.70 -18.76
CA SER A 129 10.34 -0.74 -18.46
C SER A 129 9.53 -1.64 -19.39
N THR A 130 8.32 -1.21 -19.80
CA THR A 130 7.49 -2.00 -20.72
C THR A 130 8.09 -2.01 -22.12
N ASP A 131 8.46 -0.84 -22.65
CA ASP A 131 9.04 -0.71 -23.99
C ASP A 131 10.37 -1.48 -24.06
N ASN A 132 11.26 -1.25 -23.09
CA ASN A 132 12.54 -1.97 -23.00
C ASN A 132 12.37 -3.50 -22.92
N PHE A 133 11.30 -3.97 -22.27
CA PHE A 133 11.02 -5.41 -22.19
C PHE A 133 10.49 -5.95 -23.52
N CYS A 134 9.62 -5.20 -24.20
CA CYS A 134 9.17 -5.54 -25.55
C CYS A 134 10.35 -5.62 -26.52
N ASP A 135 11.18 -4.58 -26.57
CA ASP A 135 12.38 -4.52 -27.41
C ASP A 135 13.31 -5.71 -27.16
N PHE A 136 13.50 -6.08 -25.89
CA PHE A 136 14.33 -7.23 -25.50
C PHE A 136 13.74 -8.57 -25.99
N ILE A 137 12.43 -8.76 -25.90
CA ILE A 137 11.79 -9.97 -26.41
C ILE A 137 11.90 -10.02 -27.94
N GLU A 138 11.71 -8.90 -28.62
CA GLU A 138 11.83 -8.80 -30.08
C GLU A 138 13.25 -9.08 -30.57
N SER A 139 14.28 -8.65 -29.83
CA SER A 139 15.68 -8.95 -30.17
C SER A 139 15.99 -10.44 -30.09
N ILE A 140 15.52 -11.13 -29.06
CA ILE A 140 15.70 -12.59 -28.91
C ILE A 140 15.05 -13.35 -30.07
N VAL A 141 13.86 -12.93 -30.50
CA VAL A 141 13.16 -13.59 -31.62
C VAL A 141 13.92 -13.38 -32.93
N SER A 142 14.49 -12.19 -33.14
CA SER A 142 15.22 -11.85 -34.36
C SER A 142 16.58 -12.54 -34.48
N GLU A 143 17.24 -12.85 -33.36
CA GLU A 143 18.54 -13.57 -33.34
C GLU A 143 18.42 -15.09 -33.57
N ASN A 144 17.21 -15.65 -33.43
CA ASN A 144 16.94 -17.09 -33.59
C ASN A 144 16.27 -17.43 -34.93
N GLN A 145 16.25 -16.51 -35.89
CA GLN A 145 15.84 -16.70 -37.29
C GLN A 145 17.05 -16.71 -38.22
#